data_AF-A0A644TID2-F1
#
_entry.id   AF-A0A644TID2-F1
#
_cell.length_a   1.000
_cell.length_b   1.000
_cell.length_c   1.000
_cell.angle_alpha   90.00
_cell.angle_beta   90.00
_cell.angle_gamma   90.00
#
_symmetry.space_group_name_H-M   'P 1'
#
loop_
_entity.id
_entity.type
_entity.pdbx_description
1 polymer ?
#
loop_
_entity_poly.entity_id
_entity_poly.type
_entity_poly.pdbx_seq_one_letter_code
_entity_poly.pdbx_strand_id
1 'polypeptide(L)'
;MIRRITLELAFPGESGWTDISNLVRTWDIDEAAFSSEKRSAVDKFSCTLKFDAAILTKLRAADARIWIRVKNALDASALFFGVIEPSVSNETSDHVGDIALEAVDNSWRLDEKVTISRQLPALVTDPGFKLWDAVDPEHSIAHVMLTDAGYTAAEIGSSISVAYTIQSFRAIKEESTYRDLLDVLFMEYGYVIHPDASGVLNLVLWKSTAPAIELGPNDLSTVIPFKFENRADYRDCAKVTWSELEILHNVLVYRENLPVDSDGTFTGEAIAAGDYFPKDSDIEDVFQGYVQNWLDKPYLARETRLANKDLTLVATSGAVVEFEADSGVVIDTSVFESHKAKIRFKNESAETKSIRIFEIYADALIRKKIATEKALPLGTEKNAREYASQYIFTKVSAQALATALAEDVHAEEQYYFGSNQLLALGARIKLIEARNGTSVYAVLTRRKRSSSKAVIEYEAIQLLTIESISIHSEMQTLSSIWPVATPQDIAVALSDTSKVFYTEPIGPYSIGDLWVSDGALYQSTSNRNAGEYVSGDWLWCIRSNMTVVIESTNGDKFKPGQSATTTLIGRAFKNGLEITNDLPDSAFKWIKKSFFPTSEDAVWNAAHQTGYRTVEVTTDSIYARATYTLEISE
;
A
#
# COMPACT_ATOMS: atom_id res chain seq x y z
N MET A 1 11.00 -35.27 -26.93
CA MET A 1 10.81 -35.75 -25.54
C MET A 1 12.15 -35.71 -24.84
N ILE A 2 12.28 -34.89 -23.79
CA ILE A 2 13.56 -34.67 -23.10
C ILE A 2 13.74 -35.78 -22.07
N ARG A 3 14.46 -36.85 -22.43
CA ARG A 3 14.82 -37.94 -21.49
C ARG A 3 16.30 -37.93 -21.13
N ARG A 4 17.12 -37.23 -21.91
CA ARG A 4 18.57 -37.11 -21.70
C ARG A 4 18.90 -35.64 -21.55
N ILE A 5 19.63 -35.34 -20.49
CA ILE A 5 20.15 -34.01 -20.22
C ILE A 5 21.67 -34.04 -20.29
N THR A 6 22.24 -32.89 -20.61
CA THR A 6 23.64 -32.58 -20.33
C THR A 6 23.68 -31.80 -19.03
N LEU A 7 24.45 -32.26 -18.05
CA LEU A 7 24.58 -31.62 -16.74
C LEU A 7 26.05 -31.31 -16.45
N GLU A 8 26.34 -30.04 -16.26
CA GLU A 8 27.70 -29.54 -16.08
C GLU A 8 27.78 -28.70 -14.81
N LEU A 9 28.86 -28.87 -14.03
CA LEU A 9 29.14 -28.15 -12.80
C LEU A 9 30.41 -27.30 -12.93
N ALA A 10 30.41 -26.06 -12.41
CA ALA A 10 31.63 -25.29 -12.25
C ALA A 10 31.94 -25.10 -10.77
N PHE A 11 33.02 -25.73 -10.31
CA PHE A 11 33.46 -25.71 -8.91
C PHE A 11 34.28 -24.43 -8.62
N PRO A 12 34.16 -23.87 -7.40
CA PRO A 12 34.99 -22.74 -6.97
C PRO A 12 36.48 -22.99 -7.21
N GLY A 13 37.18 -22.00 -7.78
CA GLY A 13 38.61 -22.07 -8.07
C GLY A 13 39.00 -22.85 -9.33
N GLU A 14 38.07 -23.51 -10.02
CA GLU A 14 38.30 -24.15 -11.31
C GLU A 14 37.86 -23.25 -12.48
N SER A 15 38.64 -23.20 -13.55
CA SER A 15 38.36 -22.32 -14.70
C SER A 15 37.38 -22.91 -15.72
N GLY A 16 36.78 -24.08 -15.45
CA GLY A 16 36.04 -24.86 -16.44
C GLY A 16 34.81 -25.57 -15.88
N TRP A 17 33.93 -25.96 -16.80
CA TRP A 17 32.76 -26.78 -16.52
C TRP A 17 33.14 -28.26 -16.54
N THR A 18 32.77 -29.00 -15.50
CA THR A 18 32.89 -30.46 -15.40
C THR A 18 31.58 -31.10 -15.85
N ASP A 19 31.61 -31.84 -16.97
CA ASP A 19 30.46 -32.63 -17.42
C ASP A 19 30.30 -33.89 -16.57
N ILE A 20 29.13 -34.06 -15.96
CA ILE A 20 28.76 -35.21 -15.14
C ILE A 20 27.47 -35.89 -15.62
N SER A 21 27.11 -35.69 -16.89
CA SER A 21 25.89 -36.22 -17.50
C SER A 21 25.79 -37.74 -17.42
N ASN A 22 26.93 -38.43 -17.46
CA ASN A 22 27.03 -39.89 -17.34
C ASN A 22 26.70 -40.42 -15.93
N LEU A 23 26.66 -39.56 -14.91
CA LEU A 23 26.34 -39.92 -13.54
C LEU A 23 24.85 -39.74 -13.22
N VAL A 24 24.12 -38.91 -13.98
CA VAL A 24 22.71 -38.60 -13.70
C VAL A 24 21.83 -39.84 -13.83
N ARG A 25 21.07 -40.14 -12.78
CA ARG A 25 20.06 -41.22 -12.75
C ARG A 25 18.65 -40.70 -12.93
N THR A 26 18.24 -39.75 -12.08
CA THR A 26 16.94 -39.09 -12.15
C THR A 26 17.12 -37.58 -12.04
N TRP A 27 16.18 -36.83 -12.58
CA TRP A 27 16.16 -35.38 -12.43
C TRP A 27 14.73 -34.84 -12.48
N ASP A 28 14.53 -33.71 -11.82
CA ASP A 28 13.32 -32.92 -11.79
C ASP A 28 13.68 -31.42 -11.88
N ILE A 29 12.98 -30.70 -12.75
CA ILE A 29 12.97 -29.24 -12.85
C ILE A 29 11.57 -28.78 -12.46
N ASP A 30 11.48 -27.89 -11.50
CA ASP A 30 10.24 -27.35 -10.96
C ASP A 30 10.29 -25.83 -11.01
N GLU A 31 9.45 -25.24 -11.87
CA GLU A 31 9.50 -23.83 -12.22
C GLU A 31 8.17 -23.17 -11.90
N ALA A 32 8.19 -21.99 -11.28
CA ALA A 32 7.00 -21.26 -10.87
C ALA A 32 7.06 -19.80 -11.35
N ALA A 33 6.02 -19.38 -12.08
CA ALA A 33 5.91 -18.02 -12.60
C ALA A 33 5.94 -16.97 -11.47
N PHE A 34 5.23 -17.26 -10.38
CA PHE A 34 5.09 -16.39 -9.22
C PHE A 34 4.42 -17.13 -8.05
N SER A 35 4.58 -16.59 -6.83
CA SER A 35 3.92 -17.09 -5.63
C SER A 35 2.42 -16.72 -5.57
N SER A 36 1.70 -17.24 -4.58
CA SER A 36 0.30 -16.84 -4.32
C SER A 36 0.14 -15.35 -4.02
N GLU A 37 1.20 -14.69 -3.54
CA GLU A 37 1.24 -13.25 -3.31
C GLU A 37 1.68 -12.45 -4.55
N LYS A 38 1.86 -13.11 -5.69
CA LYS A 38 2.33 -12.51 -6.94
C LYS A 38 3.73 -11.91 -6.83
N ARG A 39 4.57 -12.58 -6.04
CA ARG A 39 6.01 -12.30 -5.88
C ARG A 39 6.85 -13.26 -6.70
N SER A 40 8.13 -12.95 -6.92
CA SER A 40 9.05 -13.87 -7.58
C SER A 40 9.16 -15.19 -6.83
N ALA A 41 9.26 -16.27 -7.60
CA ALA A 41 9.50 -17.60 -7.09
C ALA A 41 10.91 -18.04 -7.52
N VAL A 42 11.45 -19.00 -6.77
CA VAL A 42 12.76 -19.59 -7.04
C VAL A 42 12.54 -20.99 -7.61
N ASP A 43 12.90 -21.16 -8.87
CA ASP A 43 12.87 -22.43 -9.57
C ASP A 43 13.92 -23.37 -8.99
N LYS A 44 13.59 -24.66 -9.01
CA LYS A 44 14.42 -25.71 -8.42
C LYS A 44 14.79 -26.75 -9.44
N PHE A 45 16.06 -27.14 -9.41
CA PHE A 45 16.54 -28.35 -10.05
C PHE A 45 16.97 -29.35 -8.98
N SER A 46 16.57 -30.60 -9.14
CA SER A 46 17.04 -31.68 -8.29
C SER A 46 17.42 -32.89 -9.13
N CYS A 47 18.46 -33.61 -8.72
CA CYS A 47 18.84 -34.85 -9.38
C CYS A 47 19.49 -35.84 -8.42
N THR A 48 19.49 -37.11 -8.81
CA THR A 48 20.30 -38.15 -8.17
C THR A 48 21.42 -38.56 -9.12
N LEU A 49 22.62 -38.65 -8.57
CA LEU A 49 23.81 -39.10 -9.28
C LEU A 49 24.24 -40.46 -8.78
N LYS A 50 24.65 -41.34 -9.70
CA LYS A 50 25.46 -42.49 -9.36
C LYS A 50 26.69 -42.03 -8.58
N PHE A 51 27.00 -42.73 -7.48
CA PHE A 51 28.19 -42.45 -6.69
C PHE A 51 29.47 -42.37 -7.55
N ASP A 52 30.19 -41.26 -7.38
CA ASP A 52 31.53 -41.03 -7.92
C ASP A 52 32.38 -40.33 -6.85
N ALA A 53 33.51 -40.95 -6.50
CA ALA A 53 34.35 -40.48 -5.40
C ALA A 53 35.03 -39.13 -5.70
N ALA A 54 35.36 -38.85 -6.96
CA ALA A 54 35.99 -37.60 -7.36
C ALA A 54 34.98 -36.44 -7.27
N ILE A 55 33.76 -36.65 -7.76
CA ILE A 55 32.68 -35.65 -7.66
C ILE A 55 32.29 -35.42 -6.21
N LEU A 56 32.11 -36.47 -5.39
CA LEU A 56 31.81 -36.28 -3.97
C LEU A 56 32.92 -35.52 -3.24
N THR A 57 34.19 -35.78 -3.57
CA THR A 57 35.32 -35.04 -2.97
C THR A 57 35.27 -33.56 -3.33
N LYS A 58 34.98 -33.21 -4.60
CA LYS A 58 34.84 -31.81 -5.02
C LYS A 58 33.64 -31.13 -4.33
N LEU A 59 32.50 -31.80 -4.25
CA LEU A 59 31.31 -31.29 -3.55
C LEU A 59 31.59 -31.00 -2.07
N ARG A 60 32.34 -31.88 -1.39
CA ARG A 60 32.73 -31.70 0.02
C ARG A 60 33.78 -30.62 0.23
N ALA A 61 34.60 -30.34 -0.76
CA ALA A 61 35.67 -29.35 -0.69
C ALA A 61 35.22 -27.94 -1.08
N ALA A 62 34.03 -27.79 -1.66
CA ALA A 62 33.51 -26.49 -2.05
C ALA A 62 33.28 -25.59 -0.84
N ASP A 63 33.90 -24.42 -0.86
CA ASP A 63 33.79 -23.36 0.15
C ASP A 63 32.90 -22.19 -0.32
N ALA A 64 32.41 -22.27 -1.56
CA ALA A 64 31.47 -21.35 -2.17
C ALA A 64 30.45 -22.10 -3.04
N ARG A 65 29.39 -21.40 -3.46
CA ARG A 65 28.34 -21.92 -4.33
C ARG A 65 28.93 -22.49 -5.63
N ILE A 66 28.39 -23.64 -6.05
CA ILE A 66 28.82 -24.35 -7.26
C ILE A 66 27.84 -24.02 -8.37
N TRP A 67 28.34 -23.53 -9.51
CA TRP A 67 27.46 -23.25 -10.65
C TRP A 67 26.98 -24.54 -11.31
N ILE A 68 25.73 -24.55 -11.73
CA ILE A 68 25.14 -25.65 -12.49
C ILE A 68 24.48 -25.12 -13.75
N ARG A 69 24.65 -25.84 -14.85
CA ARG A 69 23.84 -25.66 -16.05
C ARG A 69 23.36 -26.99 -16.58
N VAL A 70 22.10 -27.01 -16.99
CA VAL A 70 21.43 -28.18 -17.52
C VAL A 70 20.92 -27.86 -18.91
N LYS A 71 21.19 -28.74 -19.87
CA LYS A 71 20.78 -28.59 -21.27
C LYS A 71 20.08 -29.85 -21.76
N ASN A 72 19.27 -29.69 -22.78
CA ASN A 72 18.72 -30.82 -23.51
C ASN A 72 19.85 -31.50 -24.31
N ALA A 73 20.06 -32.80 -24.10
CA ALA A 73 21.16 -33.51 -24.73
C ALA A 73 21.00 -33.67 -26.26
N LEU A 74 19.80 -33.41 -26.80
CA LEU A 74 19.52 -33.55 -28.24
C LEU A 74 19.88 -32.30 -29.06
N ASP A 75 19.61 -31.12 -28.52
CA ASP A 75 19.71 -29.85 -29.25
C ASP A 75 20.52 -28.77 -28.49
N ALA A 76 21.07 -29.12 -27.33
CA ALA A 76 21.82 -28.23 -26.43
C ALA A 76 21.04 -27.00 -25.92
N SER A 77 19.71 -26.96 -26.10
CA SER A 77 18.88 -25.90 -25.53
C SER A 77 18.96 -25.88 -24.01
N ALA A 78 19.01 -24.69 -23.42
CA ALA A 78 19.09 -24.53 -21.98
C ALA A 78 17.80 -25.03 -21.31
N LEU A 79 17.94 -25.74 -20.19
CA LEU A 79 16.84 -26.25 -19.38
C LEU A 79 16.81 -25.64 -17.98
N PHE A 80 17.98 -25.36 -17.41
CA PHE A 80 18.14 -24.75 -16.09
C PHE A 80 19.54 -24.14 -15.96
N PHE A 81 19.65 -23.02 -15.26
CA PHE A 81 20.91 -22.40 -14.88
C PHE A 81 20.79 -21.81 -13.48
N GLY A 82 21.77 -22.09 -12.63
CA GLY A 82 21.69 -21.69 -11.23
C GLY A 82 22.89 -22.14 -10.42
N VAL A 83 22.66 -22.33 -9.13
CA VAL A 83 23.71 -22.67 -8.16
C VAL A 83 23.27 -23.77 -7.19
N ILE A 84 24.25 -24.56 -6.74
CA ILE A 84 24.13 -25.51 -5.65
C ILE A 84 24.79 -24.88 -4.43
N GLU A 85 24.08 -24.87 -3.30
CA GLU A 85 24.67 -24.47 -2.02
C GLU A 85 25.80 -25.45 -1.63
N PRO A 86 26.89 -24.99 -0.99
CA PRO A 86 28.02 -25.84 -0.60
C PRO A 86 27.67 -26.72 0.63
N SER A 87 26.60 -27.49 0.49
CA SER A 87 26.07 -28.42 1.45
C SER A 87 25.82 -29.73 0.73
N VAL A 88 26.47 -30.80 1.17
CA VAL A 88 26.29 -32.14 0.60
C VAL A 88 26.01 -33.13 1.71
N SER A 89 24.98 -33.95 1.51
CA SER A 89 24.70 -35.12 2.33
C SER A 89 24.78 -36.36 1.46
N ASN A 90 25.36 -37.43 2.01
CA ASN A 90 25.43 -38.73 1.37
C ASN A 90 25.35 -39.82 2.44
N GLU A 91 24.54 -40.84 2.19
CA GLU A 91 24.32 -41.94 3.11
C GLU A 91 25.12 -43.17 2.67
N THR A 92 25.66 -43.90 3.63
CA THR A 92 26.35 -45.17 3.40
C THR A 92 25.79 -46.23 4.34
N SER A 93 25.33 -47.34 3.79
CA SER A 93 24.88 -48.53 4.51
C SER A 93 25.75 -49.74 4.14
N ASP A 94 25.13 -50.86 3.76
CA ASP A 94 25.72 -52.01 3.08
C ASP A 94 26.24 -51.69 1.66
N HIS A 95 25.81 -50.57 1.06
CA HIS A 95 26.39 -49.99 -0.14
C HIS A 95 26.53 -48.46 0.00
N VAL A 96 27.33 -47.84 -0.86
CA VAL A 96 27.41 -46.38 -0.94
C VAL A 96 26.18 -45.86 -1.69
N GLY A 97 25.41 -44.97 -1.06
CA GLY A 97 24.21 -44.39 -1.65
C GLY A 97 24.52 -43.42 -2.80
N ASP A 98 23.51 -43.13 -3.62
CA ASP A 98 23.58 -42.11 -4.65
C ASP A 98 23.79 -40.71 -4.03
N ILE A 99 24.29 -39.78 -4.83
CA ILE A 99 24.50 -38.38 -4.41
C ILE A 99 23.28 -37.58 -4.83
N ALA A 100 22.60 -36.95 -3.89
CA ALA A 100 21.52 -36.01 -4.18
C ALA A 100 22.08 -34.61 -4.41
N LEU A 101 21.64 -33.95 -5.48
CA LEU A 101 21.92 -32.55 -5.74
C LEU A 101 20.62 -31.76 -5.78
N GLU A 102 20.64 -30.59 -5.14
CA GLU A 102 19.59 -29.59 -5.23
C GLU A 102 20.22 -28.25 -5.61
N ALA A 103 19.58 -27.57 -6.55
CA ALA A 103 20.02 -26.27 -7.04
C ALA A 103 18.83 -25.31 -7.13
N VAL A 104 19.13 -24.03 -6.95
CA VAL A 104 18.22 -22.91 -7.13
C VAL A 104 18.63 -22.10 -8.35
N ASP A 105 17.66 -21.48 -9.02
CA ASP A 105 17.91 -20.68 -10.21
C ASP A 105 18.77 -19.43 -9.95
N ASN A 106 19.13 -18.72 -11.02
CA ASN A 106 19.99 -17.53 -10.94
C ASN A 106 19.36 -16.33 -10.20
N SER A 107 18.09 -16.36 -9.78
CA SER A 107 17.47 -15.28 -9.01
C SER A 107 17.95 -15.22 -7.56
N TRP A 108 18.69 -16.23 -7.08
CA TRP A 108 19.16 -16.34 -5.70
C TRP A 108 19.90 -15.11 -5.15
N ARG A 109 20.61 -14.33 -6.00
CA ARG A 109 21.33 -13.12 -5.53
C ARG A 109 20.37 -12.04 -5.08
N LEU A 110 19.10 -12.10 -5.48
CA LEU A 110 18.08 -11.18 -5.00
C LEU A 110 17.77 -11.38 -3.51
N ASP A 111 18.05 -12.56 -2.96
CA ASP A 111 17.86 -12.85 -1.54
C ASP A 111 18.97 -12.27 -0.65
N GLU A 112 20.02 -11.71 -1.25
CA GLU A 112 21.06 -10.98 -0.54
C GLU A 112 20.55 -9.60 -0.08
N LYS A 113 21.12 -9.09 1.01
CA LYS A 113 20.80 -7.76 1.53
C LYS A 113 21.27 -6.67 0.57
N VAL A 114 20.51 -5.57 0.51
CA VAL A 114 20.92 -4.36 -0.21
C VAL A 114 22.29 -3.91 0.28
N THR A 115 23.26 -3.84 -0.63
CA THR A 115 24.66 -3.53 -0.28
C THR A 115 24.97 -2.02 -0.32
N ILE A 116 24.17 -1.26 -1.08
CA ILE A 116 24.33 0.17 -1.33
C ILE A 116 22.98 0.87 -1.17
N SER A 117 22.92 1.91 -0.35
CA SER A 117 21.72 2.75 -0.25
C SER A 117 21.52 3.56 -1.54
N ARG A 118 20.30 3.58 -2.06
CA ARG A 118 19.93 4.28 -3.30
C ARG A 118 18.69 5.15 -3.08
N GLN A 119 18.68 6.30 -3.74
CA GLN A 119 17.48 7.09 -4.01
C GLN A 119 17.42 7.30 -5.53
N LEU A 120 16.34 6.87 -6.15
CA LEU A 120 16.14 6.90 -7.60
C LEU A 120 14.83 7.65 -7.89
N PRO A 121 14.86 8.81 -8.56
CA PRO A 121 16.05 9.58 -8.96
C PRO A 121 16.82 10.18 -7.77
N ALA A 122 18.07 10.61 -8.00
CA ALA A 122 18.90 11.20 -6.95
C ALA A 122 18.31 12.52 -6.41
N LEU A 123 17.78 13.36 -7.30
CA LEU A 123 17.04 14.57 -6.92
C LEU A 123 15.54 14.31 -7.03
N VAL A 124 14.75 14.71 -6.03
CA VAL A 124 13.29 14.51 -6.06
C VAL A 124 12.60 15.34 -7.15
N THR A 125 13.31 16.35 -7.68
CA THR A 125 12.88 17.22 -8.79
C THR A 125 13.14 16.63 -10.17
N ASP A 126 13.96 15.59 -10.26
CA ASP A 126 14.26 14.94 -11.54
C ASP A 126 13.07 14.09 -12.00
N PRO A 127 12.98 13.80 -13.31
CA PRO A 127 12.03 12.82 -13.81
C PRO A 127 12.20 11.47 -13.11
N GLY A 128 11.06 10.82 -12.81
CA GLY A 128 11.07 9.47 -12.26
C GLY A 128 11.79 8.47 -13.17
N PHE A 129 12.26 7.37 -12.59
CA PHE A 129 12.95 6.31 -13.32
C PHE A 129 11.95 5.30 -13.87
N LYS A 130 12.28 4.67 -15.00
CA LYS A 130 11.43 3.60 -15.53
C LYS A 130 11.56 2.34 -14.68
N LEU A 131 10.46 1.59 -14.59
CA LEU A 131 10.42 0.31 -13.90
C LEU A 131 11.46 -0.66 -14.49
N TRP A 132 11.42 -0.85 -15.81
CA TRP A 132 12.36 -1.69 -16.58
C TRP A 132 12.60 -1.05 -17.94
N ASP A 133 13.83 -0.66 -18.26
CA ASP A 133 14.16 -0.11 -19.58
C ASP A 133 15.48 -0.67 -20.09
N ALA A 134 15.40 -1.55 -21.09
CA ALA A 134 16.57 -2.12 -21.75
C ALA A 134 17.32 -1.11 -22.62
N VAL A 135 16.69 0.00 -23.01
CA VAL A 135 17.30 1.04 -23.86
C VAL A 135 18.09 2.03 -23.02
N ASP A 136 17.65 2.28 -21.79
CA ASP A 136 18.30 3.18 -20.84
C ASP A 136 18.42 2.51 -19.45
N PRO A 137 19.38 1.56 -19.28
CA PRO A 137 19.55 0.82 -18.04
C PRO A 137 19.95 1.70 -16.85
N GLU A 138 20.58 2.86 -17.10
CA GLU A 138 21.02 3.78 -16.04
C GLU A 138 19.85 4.51 -15.38
N HIS A 139 18.76 4.73 -16.12
CA HIS A 139 17.49 5.31 -15.60
C HIS A 139 16.38 4.25 -15.44
N SER A 140 16.78 2.98 -15.29
CA SER A 140 15.89 1.86 -15.01
C SER A 140 16.13 1.31 -13.60
N ILE A 141 15.10 1.36 -12.75
CA ILE A 141 15.19 0.91 -11.36
C ILE A 141 15.64 -0.55 -11.28
N ALA A 142 15.03 -1.42 -12.10
CA ALA A 142 15.40 -2.82 -12.17
C ALA A 142 16.89 -3.02 -12.49
N HIS A 143 17.38 -2.42 -13.57
CA HIS A 143 18.75 -2.64 -14.02
C HIS A 143 19.78 -2.12 -13.02
N VAL A 144 19.53 -0.95 -12.41
CA VAL A 144 20.38 -0.41 -11.35
C VAL A 144 20.43 -1.37 -10.17
N MET A 145 19.27 -1.81 -9.66
CA MET A 145 19.20 -2.69 -8.49
C MET A 145 19.78 -4.09 -8.76
N LEU A 146 19.56 -4.64 -9.95
CA LEU A 146 20.14 -5.92 -10.37
C LEU A 146 21.67 -5.82 -10.52
N THR A 147 22.18 -4.71 -11.05
CA THR A 147 23.63 -4.47 -11.13
C THR A 147 24.24 -4.39 -9.73
N ASP A 148 23.59 -3.69 -8.80
CA ASP A 148 24.01 -3.60 -7.39
C ASP A 148 23.96 -4.97 -6.69
N ALA A 149 23.03 -5.86 -7.08
CA ALA A 149 22.97 -7.25 -6.61
C ALA A 149 24.03 -8.17 -7.26
N GLY A 150 24.86 -7.65 -8.15
CA GLY A 150 25.96 -8.36 -8.79
C GLY A 150 25.58 -9.12 -10.07
N TYR A 151 24.47 -8.78 -10.72
CA TYR A 151 24.15 -9.28 -12.06
C TYR A 151 24.90 -8.49 -13.15
N THR A 152 25.38 -9.20 -14.15
CA THR A 152 25.97 -8.56 -15.35
C THR A 152 24.89 -8.20 -16.36
N ALA A 153 25.18 -7.28 -17.28
CA ALA A 153 24.24 -6.90 -18.34
C ALA A 153 23.76 -8.09 -19.21
N ALA A 154 24.58 -9.14 -19.34
CA ALA A 154 24.21 -10.36 -20.08
C ALA A 154 23.21 -11.25 -19.32
N GLU A 155 23.08 -11.06 -18.00
CA GLU A 155 22.15 -11.80 -17.14
C GLU A 155 20.83 -11.05 -16.92
N ILE A 156 20.66 -9.88 -17.54
CA ILE A 156 19.45 -9.06 -17.46
C ILE A 156 18.82 -8.97 -18.84
N GLY A 157 17.52 -9.26 -18.93
CA GLY A 157 16.77 -9.29 -20.18
C GLY A 157 16.72 -7.93 -20.89
N SER A 158 17.19 -7.90 -22.13
CA SER A 158 17.26 -6.67 -22.94
C SER A 158 16.17 -6.55 -24.02
N SER A 159 15.19 -7.46 -24.03
CA SER A 159 14.19 -7.59 -25.11
C SER A 159 12.88 -6.84 -24.81
N ILE A 160 12.68 -6.39 -23.57
CA ILE A 160 11.44 -5.76 -23.10
C ILE A 160 11.80 -4.43 -22.41
N SER A 161 10.98 -3.41 -22.63
CA SER A 161 10.94 -2.20 -21.81
C SER A 161 9.50 -1.96 -21.34
N VAL A 162 9.34 -1.59 -20.08
CA VAL A 162 8.05 -1.27 -19.45
C VAL A 162 7.93 0.24 -19.31
N ALA A 163 6.80 0.80 -19.78
CA ALA A 163 6.60 2.23 -19.87
C ALA A 163 6.28 2.94 -18.54
N TYR A 164 6.11 2.21 -17.43
CA TYR A 164 5.81 2.81 -16.14
C TYR A 164 7.02 3.56 -15.58
N THR A 165 6.78 4.82 -15.22
CA THR A 165 7.74 5.68 -14.54
C THR A 165 7.37 5.80 -13.08
N ILE A 166 8.36 5.59 -12.20
CA ILE A 166 8.22 5.65 -10.75
C ILE A 166 8.89 6.93 -10.27
N GLN A 167 8.11 7.81 -9.65
CA GLN A 167 8.60 9.13 -9.23
C GLN A 167 9.67 9.04 -8.14
N SER A 168 9.61 8.03 -7.27
CA SER A 168 10.59 7.82 -6.22
C SER A 168 10.68 6.35 -5.84
N PHE A 169 11.90 5.86 -5.77
CA PHE A 169 12.27 4.56 -5.24
C PHE A 169 13.47 4.71 -4.31
N ARG A 170 13.43 4.02 -3.17
CA ARG A 170 14.49 4.05 -2.17
C ARG A 170 14.86 2.63 -1.78
N ALA A 171 16.17 2.38 -1.70
CA ALA A 171 16.74 1.19 -1.11
C ALA A 171 17.73 1.61 -0.03
N ILE A 172 17.73 0.91 1.10
CA ILE A 172 18.58 1.25 2.24
C ILE A 172 19.43 0.04 2.55
N LYS A 173 20.74 0.29 2.68
CA LYS A 173 21.72 -0.75 2.95
C LYS A 173 21.35 -1.57 4.19
N GLU A 174 21.48 -2.89 4.09
CA GLU A 174 21.14 -3.91 5.11
C GLU A 174 19.68 -4.00 5.59
N GLU A 175 18.77 -3.08 5.23
CA GLU A 175 17.40 -3.09 5.75
C GLU A 175 16.54 -4.19 5.11
N SER A 176 16.60 -4.33 3.79
CA SER A 176 15.80 -5.28 3.00
C SER A 176 16.68 -6.07 2.03
N THR A 177 16.15 -7.18 1.51
CA THR A 177 16.78 -7.87 0.37
C THR A 177 16.43 -7.17 -0.94
N TYR A 178 17.19 -7.42 -1.99
CA TYR A 178 16.82 -6.93 -3.34
C TYR A 178 15.47 -7.49 -3.78
N ARG A 179 15.19 -8.76 -3.45
CA ARG A 179 13.92 -9.44 -3.76
C ARG A 179 12.74 -8.73 -3.07
N ASP A 180 12.86 -8.41 -1.78
CA ASP A 180 11.77 -7.75 -1.04
C ASP A 180 11.33 -6.45 -1.71
N LEU A 181 12.29 -5.62 -2.12
CA LEU A 181 12.01 -4.32 -2.75
C LEU A 181 11.45 -4.48 -4.16
N LEU A 182 12.10 -5.32 -4.98
CA LEU A 182 11.72 -5.50 -6.38
C LEU A 182 10.39 -6.23 -6.50
N ASP A 183 10.11 -7.24 -5.66
CA ASP A 183 8.83 -7.95 -5.69
C ASP A 183 7.65 -7.04 -5.41
N VAL A 184 7.74 -6.18 -4.38
CA VAL A 184 6.68 -5.21 -4.08
C VAL A 184 6.48 -4.25 -5.26
N LEU A 185 7.59 -3.72 -5.79
CA LEU A 185 7.55 -2.79 -6.91
C LEU A 185 6.93 -3.44 -8.16
N PHE A 186 7.43 -4.59 -8.61
CA PHE A 186 6.93 -5.23 -9.83
C PHE A 186 5.50 -5.73 -9.67
N MET A 187 5.15 -6.28 -8.50
CA MET A 187 3.82 -6.80 -8.25
C MET A 187 2.77 -5.70 -8.40
N GLU A 188 3.03 -4.50 -7.85
CA GLU A 188 2.13 -3.34 -7.98
C GLU A 188 1.83 -2.94 -9.43
N TYR A 189 2.76 -3.22 -10.35
CA TYR A 189 2.60 -2.92 -11.78
C TYR A 189 2.17 -4.14 -12.62
N GLY A 190 1.95 -5.30 -12.00
CA GLY A 190 1.48 -6.52 -12.68
C GLY A 190 2.57 -7.46 -13.15
N TYR A 191 3.82 -7.24 -12.74
CA TYR A 191 4.99 -7.99 -13.17
C TYR A 191 5.63 -8.77 -12.02
N VAL A 192 6.47 -9.73 -12.37
CA VAL A 192 7.34 -10.48 -11.47
C VAL A 192 8.67 -10.75 -12.19
N ILE A 193 9.79 -10.73 -11.46
CA ILE A 193 11.08 -11.18 -12.00
C ILE A 193 11.10 -12.71 -12.07
N HIS A 194 11.50 -13.25 -13.22
CA HIS A 194 11.69 -14.68 -13.42
C HIS A 194 12.90 -14.93 -14.34
N PRO A 195 13.87 -15.79 -13.95
CA PRO A 195 14.96 -16.17 -14.82
C PRO A 195 14.46 -17.08 -15.96
N ASP A 196 15.00 -16.95 -17.17
CA ASP A 196 14.81 -17.98 -18.18
C ASP A 196 15.72 -19.19 -17.92
N ALA A 197 15.57 -20.24 -18.72
CA ALA A 197 16.35 -21.47 -18.58
C ALA A 197 17.87 -21.28 -18.75
N SER A 198 18.31 -20.14 -19.30
CA SER A 198 19.73 -19.76 -19.43
C SER A 198 20.24 -18.90 -18.28
N GLY A 199 19.37 -18.51 -17.34
CA GLY A 199 19.71 -17.72 -16.16
C GLY A 199 19.55 -16.21 -16.36
N VAL A 200 18.99 -15.77 -17.50
CA VAL A 200 18.74 -14.35 -17.78
C VAL A 200 17.44 -13.93 -17.11
N LEU A 201 17.52 -12.92 -16.24
CA LEU A 201 16.37 -12.36 -15.53
C LEU A 201 15.47 -11.59 -16.50
N ASN A 202 14.20 -11.99 -16.56
CA ASN A 202 13.18 -11.36 -17.38
C ASN A 202 11.95 -11.02 -16.53
N LEU A 203 10.97 -10.36 -17.14
CA LEU A 203 9.68 -10.07 -16.53
C LEU A 203 8.60 -11.02 -17.02
N VAL A 204 7.80 -11.51 -16.09
CA VAL A 204 6.59 -12.26 -16.34
C VAL A 204 5.39 -11.44 -15.84
N LEU A 205 4.32 -11.40 -16.62
CA LEU A 205 3.07 -10.79 -16.21
C LEU A 205 2.27 -11.77 -15.36
N TRP A 206 1.79 -11.31 -14.21
CA TRP A 206 0.88 -12.10 -13.37
C TRP A 206 -0.61 -11.74 -13.58
N LYS A 207 -0.88 -10.59 -14.19
CA LYS A 207 -2.24 -10.10 -14.51
C LYS A 207 -2.70 -10.50 -15.92
N SER A 208 -4.00 -10.47 -16.15
CA SER A 208 -4.63 -10.84 -17.42
C SER A 208 -4.21 -9.95 -18.59
N THR A 209 -3.86 -10.56 -19.73
CA THR A 209 -3.62 -9.88 -21.03
C THR A 209 -4.20 -10.69 -22.19
N ALA A 210 -4.19 -10.15 -23.42
CA ALA A 210 -4.64 -10.83 -24.64
C ALA A 210 -3.49 -10.93 -25.66
N PRO A 211 -3.42 -11.99 -26.50
CA PRO A 211 -4.33 -13.14 -26.65
C PRO A 211 -3.93 -14.42 -25.87
N ALA A 212 -4.77 -15.45 -25.91
CA ALA A 212 -4.55 -16.75 -25.25
C ALA A 212 -4.13 -17.85 -26.24
N ILE A 213 -3.24 -18.75 -25.81
CA ILE A 213 -2.92 -19.99 -26.55
C ILE A 213 -4.04 -21.01 -26.31
N GLU A 214 -4.67 -21.52 -27.37
CA GLU A 214 -5.72 -22.54 -27.22
C GLU A 214 -5.11 -23.94 -27.12
N LEU A 215 -5.51 -24.69 -26.08
CA LEU A 215 -5.13 -26.08 -25.85
C LEU A 215 -6.39 -26.95 -25.92
N GLY A 216 -6.48 -27.72 -27.00
CA GLY A 216 -7.60 -28.63 -27.24
C GLY A 216 -7.38 -30.02 -26.63
N PRO A 217 -8.35 -30.93 -26.80
CA PRO A 217 -8.26 -32.30 -26.28
C PRO A 217 -7.02 -33.09 -26.72
N ASN A 218 -6.44 -32.76 -27.89
CA ASN A 218 -5.24 -33.42 -28.41
C ASN A 218 -3.94 -32.86 -27.81
N ASP A 219 -4.00 -31.69 -27.19
CA ASP A 219 -2.86 -31.03 -26.57
C ASP A 219 -2.69 -31.43 -25.09
N LEU A 220 -3.75 -31.98 -24.49
CA LEU A 220 -3.80 -32.49 -23.13
C LEU A 220 -3.41 -33.96 -23.10
N SER A 221 -2.41 -34.30 -22.29
CA SER A 221 -1.93 -35.67 -22.11
C SER A 221 -2.89 -36.50 -21.26
N THR A 222 -2.94 -37.80 -21.51
CA THR A 222 -3.57 -38.78 -20.61
C THR A 222 -2.60 -39.37 -19.58
N VAL A 223 -1.28 -39.14 -19.73
CA VAL A 223 -0.25 -39.61 -18.78
C VAL A 223 -0.36 -38.86 -17.46
N ILE A 224 -0.68 -37.57 -17.54
CA ILE A 224 -0.97 -36.72 -16.39
C ILE A 224 -2.43 -36.31 -16.53
N PRO A 225 -3.33 -36.82 -15.66
CA PRO A 225 -4.75 -36.58 -15.82
C PRO A 225 -5.07 -35.09 -15.68
N PHE A 226 -6.02 -34.62 -16.48
CA PHE A 226 -6.62 -33.31 -16.26
C PHE A 226 -7.39 -33.31 -14.94
N LYS A 227 -7.08 -32.35 -14.07
CA LYS A 227 -7.70 -32.18 -12.76
C LYS A 227 -7.99 -30.70 -12.54
N PHE A 228 -9.11 -30.40 -11.90
CA PHE A 228 -9.40 -29.07 -11.37
C PHE A 228 -9.69 -29.14 -9.88
N GLU A 229 -9.42 -28.05 -9.17
CA GLU A 229 -9.71 -27.86 -7.75
C GLU A 229 -10.31 -26.48 -7.55
N ASN A 230 -11.30 -26.37 -6.65
CA ASN A 230 -11.88 -25.08 -6.29
C ASN A 230 -10.92 -24.32 -5.36
N ARG A 231 -10.76 -23.02 -5.61
CA ARG A 231 -10.06 -22.08 -4.75
C ARG A 231 -11.06 -21.50 -3.76
N ALA A 232 -10.82 -21.70 -2.47
CA ALA A 232 -11.65 -21.11 -1.42
C ALA A 232 -11.15 -19.68 -1.13
N ASP A 233 -11.59 -18.71 -1.92
CA ASP A 233 -11.44 -17.28 -1.63
C ASP A 233 -12.82 -16.64 -1.43
N TYR A 234 -13.08 -16.15 -0.22
CA TYR A 234 -14.37 -15.54 0.14
C TYR A 234 -14.42 -14.03 -0.11
N ARG A 235 -13.37 -13.46 -0.70
CA ARG A 235 -13.31 -12.04 -1.02
C ARG A 235 -14.11 -11.80 -2.31
N ASP A 236 -14.81 -10.67 -2.41
CA ASP A 236 -15.68 -10.33 -3.54
C ASP A 236 -15.22 -9.11 -4.33
N CYS A 237 -14.18 -8.43 -3.86
CA CYS A 237 -13.63 -7.22 -4.47
C CYS A 237 -12.17 -6.99 -4.04
N ALA A 238 -11.53 -5.98 -4.63
CA ALA A 238 -10.21 -5.51 -4.20
C ALA A 238 -10.21 -4.00 -3.96
N LYS A 239 -9.41 -3.57 -2.99
CA LYS A 239 -9.27 -2.19 -2.54
C LYS A 239 -7.79 -1.84 -2.47
N VAL A 240 -7.38 -0.84 -3.24
CA VAL A 240 -6.00 -0.35 -3.29
C VAL A 240 -5.95 1.05 -2.71
N THR A 241 -5.25 1.20 -1.58
CA THR A 241 -4.92 2.50 -0.98
C THR A 241 -3.59 2.99 -1.54
N TRP A 242 -3.59 4.18 -2.12
CA TRP A 242 -2.43 4.79 -2.80
C TRP A 242 -2.28 6.26 -2.43
N SER A 243 -1.20 6.91 -2.86
CA SER A 243 -0.92 8.29 -2.46
C SER A 243 -0.54 9.18 -3.63
N GLU A 244 -1.05 10.39 -3.65
CA GLU A 244 -0.59 11.43 -4.57
C GLU A 244 0.65 12.12 -4.00
N LEU A 245 1.63 12.40 -4.85
CA LEU A 245 2.88 13.03 -4.46
C LEU A 245 2.89 14.52 -4.78
N GLU A 246 3.60 15.29 -3.95
CA GLU A 246 3.87 16.71 -4.18
C GLU A 246 5.31 17.02 -3.79
N ILE A 247 5.94 17.90 -4.56
CA ILE A 247 7.27 18.43 -4.25
C ILE A 247 7.10 19.78 -3.58
N LEU A 248 7.71 19.93 -2.41
CA LEU A 248 7.85 21.20 -1.72
C LEU A 248 9.30 21.66 -1.83
N HIS A 249 9.51 22.84 -2.39
CA HIS A 249 10.86 23.37 -2.58
C HIS A 249 11.39 24.09 -1.35
N ASN A 250 12.68 23.89 -1.09
CA ASN A 250 13.46 24.57 -0.05
C ASN A 250 12.70 24.72 1.28
N VAL A 251 12.24 23.60 1.84
CA VAL A 251 11.47 23.55 3.08
C VAL A 251 12.33 23.08 4.24
N LEU A 252 12.02 23.60 5.44
CA LEU A 252 12.64 23.17 6.68
C LEU A 252 12.32 21.70 6.93
N VAL A 253 13.35 20.87 7.03
CA VAL A 253 13.23 19.42 7.29
C VAL A 253 13.88 19.01 8.61
N TYR A 254 14.72 19.86 9.18
CA TYR A 254 15.29 19.69 10.52
C TYR A 254 15.55 21.04 11.17
N ARG A 255 15.27 21.14 12.48
CA ARG A 255 15.68 22.25 13.32
C ARG A 255 16.13 21.70 14.66
N GLU A 256 17.31 22.10 15.10
CA GLU A 256 17.82 21.75 16.42
C GLU A 256 17.10 22.53 17.51
N ASN A 257 16.87 21.90 18.66
CA ASN A 257 16.26 22.55 19.81
C ASN A 257 17.33 23.21 20.68
N LEU A 258 17.86 24.35 20.22
CA LEU A 258 18.90 25.10 20.92
C LEU A 258 18.35 25.98 22.06
N PRO A 259 19.13 26.24 23.12
CA PRO A 259 18.70 27.08 24.23
C PRO A 259 18.23 28.48 23.81
N VAL A 260 17.10 28.90 24.39
CA VAL A 260 16.54 30.24 24.29
C VAL A 260 16.37 30.83 25.69
N ASP A 261 16.56 32.14 25.84
CA ASP A 261 16.26 32.85 27.09
C ASP A 261 14.76 33.13 27.26
N SER A 262 14.41 33.77 28.38
CA SER A 262 13.04 34.12 28.74
C SER A 262 12.37 35.07 27.75
N ASP A 263 13.16 35.79 26.95
CA ASP A 263 12.68 36.77 25.97
C ASP A 263 12.58 36.14 24.57
N GLY A 264 12.90 34.84 24.44
CA GLY A 264 12.89 34.10 23.17
C GLY A 264 14.13 34.35 22.30
N THR A 265 15.18 34.96 22.86
CA THR A 265 16.47 35.13 22.18
C THR A 265 17.28 33.86 22.28
N PHE A 266 17.83 33.39 21.16
CA PHE A 266 18.69 32.20 21.15
C PHE A 266 19.99 32.48 21.90
N THR A 267 20.14 31.87 23.08
CA THR A 267 21.38 31.89 23.86
C THR A 267 22.40 30.90 23.30
N GLY A 268 21.92 29.87 22.61
CA GLY A 268 22.74 28.89 21.89
C GLY A 268 23.39 27.85 22.80
N GLU A 269 23.93 26.81 22.19
CA GLU A 269 24.68 25.76 22.88
C GLU A 269 26.18 26.08 22.85
N ALA A 270 26.83 25.99 24.00
CA ALA A 270 28.26 26.28 24.15
C ALA A 270 29.13 25.08 23.73
N ILE A 271 30.13 25.35 22.91
CA ILE A 271 31.11 24.40 22.38
C ILE A 271 32.50 24.81 22.90
N ALA A 272 33.15 23.96 23.69
CA ALA A 272 34.48 24.28 24.20
C ALA A 272 35.52 24.39 23.08
N ALA A 273 36.68 24.98 23.37
CA ALA A 273 37.75 25.17 22.39
C ALA A 273 38.25 23.81 21.87
N GLY A 274 38.17 23.59 20.56
CA GLY A 274 38.55 22.33 19.92
C GLY A 274 37.47 21.24 19.89
N ASP A 275 36.35 21.43 20.59
CA ASP A 275 35.26 20.44 20.69
C ASP A 275 34.27 20.55 19.52
N TYR A 276 33.34 19.58 19.48
CA TYR A 276 32.38 19.36 18.41
C TYR A 276 30.93 19.56 18.86
N PHE A 277 30.08 19.93 17.90
CA PHE A 277 28.63 19.94 18.05
C PHE A 277 27.97 19.19 16.87
N PRO A 278 27.01 18.27 17.08
CA PRO A 278 26.53 17.77 18.38
C PRO A 278 27.65 17.15 19.23
N LYS A 279 27.45 17.11 20.55
CA LYS A 279 28.45 16.55 21.46
C LYS A 279 28.76 15.08 21.10
N ASP A 280 30.02 14.67 21.27
CA ASP A 280 30.52 13.31 21.03
C ASP A 280 30.43 12.84 19.56
N SER A 281 30.12 13.76 18.63
CA SER A 281 30.02 13.45 17.19
C SER A 281 31.37 13.16 16.50
N ASP A 282 32.49 13.32 17.21
CA ASP A 282 33.83 12.92 16.80
C ASP A 282 34.12 11.43 17.07
N ILE A 283 33.45 10.85 18.07
CA ILE A 283 33.60 9.45 18.47
C ILE A 283 32.41 8.56 18.07
N GLU A 284 31.23 9.15 17.87
CA GLU A 284 30.01 8.44 17.47
C GLU A 284 29.28 9.12 16.29
N ASP A 285 28.54 8.33 15.53
CA ASP A 285 27.74 8.84 14.42
C ASP A 285 26.42 9.42 14.90
N VAL A 286 26.33 10.75 14.94
CA VAL A 286 25.10 11.48 15.29
C VAL A 286 24.38 11.94 14.03
N PHE A 287 23.13 11.52 13.86
CA PHE A 287 22.29 11.86 12.70
C PHE A 287 21.15 12.82 13.06
N GLN A 288 20.93 13.81 12.20
CA GLN A 288 19.78 14.72 12.23
C GLN A 288 18.66 14.16 11.38
N GLY A 289 17.66 13.55 12.01
CA GLY A 289 16.51 12.94 11.34
C GLY A 289 15.50 13.98 10.84
N TYR A 290 15.13 13.90 9.58
CA TYR A 290 14.17 14.80 8.97
C TYR A 290 12.75 14.49 9.43
N VAL A 291 11.95 15.52 9.72
CA VAL A 291 10.56 15.36 10.14
C VAL A 291 9.58 16.17 9.31
N GLN A 292 8.33 15.72 9.30
CA GLN A 292 7.27 16.28 8.47
C GLN A 292 6.53 17.48 9.11
N ASN A 293 6.85 17.82 10.35
CA ASN A 293 6.13 18.83 11.15
C ASN A 293 6.08 20.21 10.49
N TRP A 294 7.06 20.53 9.65
CA TRP A 294 7.20 21.83 8.98
C TRP A 294 6.66 21.84 7.54
N LEU A 295 6.11 20.73 7.08
CA LEU A 295 5.70 20.54 5.68
C LEU A 295 4.23 20.91 5.42
N ASP A 296 3.39 20.92 6.46
CA ASP A 296 1.98 21.33 6.36
C ASP A 296 1.84 22.86 6.33
N LYS A 297 2.29 23.48 5.24
CA LYS A 297 2.30 24.96 5.09
C LYS A 297 0.94 25.60 5.35
N PRO A 298 -0.20 25.09 4.81
CA PRO A 298 -1.51 25.71 5.08
C PRO A 298 -1.89 25.69 6.56
N TYR A 299 -1.62 24.60 7.27
CA TYR A 299 -1.87 24.53 8.71
C TYR A 299 -0.95 25.46 9.51
N LEU A 300 0.35 25.47 9.20
CA LEU A 300 1.35 26.30 9.87
C LEU A 300 1.11 27.81 9.64
N ALA A 301 0.69 28.18 8.43
CA ALA A 301 0.30 29.54 8.08
C ALA A 301 -1.09 29.94 8.62
N ARG A 302 -1.79 29.03 9.31
CA ARG A 302 -3.16 29.21 9.83
C ARG A 302 -4.20 29.49 8.75
N GLU A 303 -3.94 29.08 7.51
CA GLU A 303 -4.92 29.10 6.43
C GLU A 303 -6.02 28.06 6.68
N THR A 304 -5.67 26.95 7.32
CA THR A 304 -6.61 25.93 7.79
C THR A 304 -6.46 25.70 9.30
N ARG A 305 -7.54 25.22 9.92
CA ARG A 305 -7.52 24.78 11.33
C ARG A 305 -7.25 23.28 11.49
N LEU A 306 -7.17 22.55 10.38
CA LEU A 306 -7.04 21.10 10.36
C LEU A 306 -5.70 20.73 9.74
N ALA A 307 -4.86 20.07 10.53
CA ALA A 307 -3.63 19.47 10.03
C ALA A 307 -3.95 18.35 9.04
N ASN A 308 -3.17 18.26 7.97
CA ASN A 308 -3.23 17.19 7.01
C ASN A 308 -2.71 15.89 7.63
N LYS A 309 -3.61 14.94 7.87
CA LYS A 309 -3.29 13.64 8.46
C LYS A 309 -2.60 12.68 7.49
N ASP A 310 -2.71 12.94 6.19
CA ASP A 310 -2.13 12.10 5.14
C ASP A 310 -0.70 12.55 4.78
N LEU A 311 -0.25 13.68 5.32
CA LEU A 311 1.05 14.24 4.99
C LEU A 311 2.17 13.39 5.56
N THR A 312 2.99 12.81 4.68
CA THR A 312 4.20 12.07 5.07
C THR A 312 5.38 12.35 4.16
N LEU A 313 6.59 12.44 4.73
CA LEU A 313 7.82 12.63 3.97
C LEU A 313 8.24 11.34 3.23
N VAL A 314 8.32 11.39 1.90
CA VAL A 314 8.73 10.27 1.04
C VAL A 314 10.22 10.26 0.79
N ALA A 315 10.79 11.41 0.43
CA ALA A 315 12.21 11.57 0.15
C ALA A 315 12.60 13.05 0.21
N THR A 316 13.90 13.33 0.35
CA THR A 316 14.45 14.68 0.18
C THR A 316 15.64 14.69 -0.78
N SER A 317 15.96 15.86 -1.31
CA SER A 317 17.21 16.10 -2.03
C SER A 317 17.61 17.58 -1.94
N GLY A 318 18.84 17.89 -2.39
CA GLY A 318 19.31 19.28 -2.42
C GLY A 318 19.38 19.92 -1.04
N ALA A 319 19.70 19.13 -0.01
CA ALA A 319 19.72 19.61 1.35
C ALA A 319 20.86 20.61 1.59
N VAL A 320 20.56 21.67 2.35
CA VAL A 320 21.48 22.75 2.72
C VAL A 320 21.36 23.00 4.22
N VAL A 321 22.51 23.21 4.86
CA VAL A 321 22.58 23.61 6.28
C VAL A 321 22.54 25.12 6.37
N GLU A 322 21.62 25.64 7.19
CA GLU A 322 21.62 27.04 7.62
C GLU A 322 21.92 27.08 9.13
N PHE A 323 22.90 27.89 9.52
CA PHE A 323 23.31 28.00 10.92
C PHE A 323 23.77 29.40 11.28
N GLU A 324 23.64 29.73 12.56
CA GLU A 324 24.18 30.95 13.16
C GLU A 324 25.04 30.55 14.36
N ALA A 325 26.30 30.98 14.38
CA ALA A 325 27.23 30.69 15.45
C ALA A 325 28.23 31.83 15.65
N ASP A 326 28.94 31.82 16.77
CA ASP A 326 30.08 32.72 16.95
C ASP A 326 31.19 32.44 15.93
N SER A 327 31.94 33.49 15.60
CA SER A 327 33.12 33.37 14.73
C SER A 327 34.11 32.36 15.31
N GLY A 328 34.49 31.37 14.50
CA GLY A 328 35.35 30.24 14.89
C GLY A 328 34.64 28.89 14.91
N VAL A 329 33.30 28.86 14.84
CA VAL A 329 32.54 27.62 14.63
C VAL A 329 32.36 27.37 13.13
N VAL A 330 32.80 26.21 12.65
CA VAL A 330 32.74 25.82 11.23
C VAL A 330 32.09 24.44 11.06
N ILE A 331 31.54 24.17 9.88
CA ILE A 331 31.09 22.82 9.51
C ILE A 331 32.33 21.96 9.23
N ASP A 332 32.47 20.88 9.99
CA ASP A 332 33.56 19.91 9.88
C ASP A 332 33.14 18.67 9.07
N THR A 333 31.88 18.25 9.17
CA THR A 333 31.31 17.17 8.34
C THR A 333 29.94 17.56 7.83
N SER A 334 29.66 17.25 6.56
CA SER A 334 28.35 17.45 5.93
C SER A 334 28.04 16.30 4.98
N VAL A 335 27.20 15.37 5.42
CA VAL A 335 26.72 14.24 4.62
C VAL A 335 25.20 14.23 4.67
N PHE A 336 24.54 14.19 3.51
CA PHE A 336 23.09 14.19 3.40
C PHE A 336 22.57 12.85 2.88
N GLU A 337 21.49 12.38 3.49
CA GLU A 337 20.70 11.23 3.06
C GLU A 337 19.22 11.64 2.93
N SER A 338 18.40 10.75 2.35
CA SER A 338 16.99 11.01 2.03
C SER A 338 16.13 11.47 3.22
N HIS A 339 16.39 10.94 4.41
CA HIS A 339 15.59 11.19 5.62
C HIS A 339 16.42 11.68 6.81
N LYS A 340 17.71 11.93 6.60
CA LYS A 340 18.61 12.35 7.66
C LYS A 340 19.86 13.01 7.09
N ALA A 341 20.55 13.78 7.92
CA ALA A 341 21.89 14.24 7.64
C ALA A 341 22.85 13.81 8.75
N LYS A 342 24.14 13.79 8.46
CA LYS A 342 25.23 13.75 9.43
C LYS A 342 26.01 15.04 9.29
N ILE A 343 25.60 16.03 10.06
CA ILE A 343 26.23 17.34 10.15
C ILE A 343 26.98 17.43 11.48
N ARG A 344 28.24 17.84 11.40
CA ARG A 344 29.09 18.10 12.55
C ARG A 344 29.75 19.45 12.41
N PHE A 345 29.72 20.23 13.48
CA PHE A 345 30.41 21.49 13.64
C PHE A 345 31.61 21.32 14.55
N LYS A 346 32.63 22.15 14.36
CA LYS A 346 33.82 22.21 15.20
C LYS A 346 34.09 23.65 15.63
N ASN A 347 34.43 23.86 16.89
CA ASN A 347 34.97 25.12 17.37
C ASN A 347 36.49 25.13 17.19
N GLU A 348 36.98 25.87 16.20
CA GLU A 348 38.42 25.99 15.91
C GLU A 348 39.12 27.11 16.71
N SER A 349 38.37 27.86 17.51
CA SER A 349 38.94 28.93 18.31
C SER A 349 39.50 28.44 19.65
N ALA A 350 40.34 29.26 20.30
CA ALA A 350 40.90 28.98 21.62
C ALA A 350 39.94 29.29 22.78
N GLU A 351 38.74 29.79 22.50
CA GLU A 351 37.72 30.15 23.48
C GLU A 351 36.47 29.31 23.29
N THR A 352 35.64 29.19 24.32
CA THR A 352 34.30 28.62 24.17
C THR A 352 33.44 29.51 23.27
N LYS A 353 32.79 28.91 22.27
CA LYS A 353 31.94 29.57 21.28
C LYS A 353 30.56 28.93 21.28
N SER A 354 29.54 29.65 20.83
CA SER A 354 28.16 29.16 20.85
C SER A 354 27.56 29.02 19.45
N ILE A 355 26.76 27.98 19.24
CA ILE A 355 25.87 27.83 18.08
C ILE A 355 24.44 28.16 18.49
N ARG A 356 23.78 29.06 17.75
CA ARG A 356 22.46 29.63 18.08
C ARG A 356 21.34 29.14 17.19
N ILE A 357 21.65 28.89 15.92
CA ILE A 357 20.70 28.34 14.94
C ILE A 357 21.38 27.15 14.27
N PHE A 358 20.65 26.06 14.11
CA PHE A 358 21.04 24.93 13.27
C PHE A 358 19.79 24.35 12.62
N GLU A 359 19.68 24.55 11.31
CA GLU A 359 18.56 24.16 10.48
C GLU A 359 19.03 23.46 9.21
N ILE A 360 18.18 22.59 8.67
CA ILE A 360 18.40 21.96 7.39
C ILE A 360 17.18 22.19 6.53
N TYR A 361 17.41 22.76 5.35
CA TYR A 361 16.40 22.97 4.32
C TYR A 361 16.66 22.00 3.17
N ALA A 362 15.60 21.50 2.53
CA ALA A 362 15.72 20.60 1.39
C ALA A 362 14.51 20.71 0.48
N ASP A 363 14.62 20.20 -0.75
CA ASP A 363 13.46 19.85 -1.55
C ASP A 363 12.86 18.55 -0.99
N ALA A 364 11.58 18.58 -0.63
CA ALA A 364 10.89 17.46 0.00
C ALA A 364 9.79 16.91 -0.91
N LEU A 365 9.86 15.61 -1.20
CA LEU A 365 8.77 14.87 -1.82
C LEU A 365 7.88 14.32 -0.72
N ILE A 366 6.60 14.66 -0.74
CA ILE A 366 5.62 14.26 0.27
C ILE A 366 4.48 13.47 -0.34
N ARG A 367 3.86 12.58 0.45
CA ARG A 367 2.49 12.12 0.20
C ARG A 367 1.59 13.28 0.58
N LYS A 368 0.95 13.88 -0.42
CA LYS A 368 0.02 15.01 -0.22
C LYS A 368 -1.33 14.52 0.27
N LYS A 369 -1.77 13.39 -0.27
CA LYS A 369 -3.13 12.88 -0.14
C LYS A 369 -3.14 11.37 -0.26
N ILE A 370 -3.94 10.69 0.56
CA ILE A 370 -4.21 9.27 0.42
C ILE A 370 -5.57 9.07 -0.28
N ALA A 371 -5.58 8.22 -1.29
CA ALA A 371 -6.76 7.86 -2.06
C ALA A 371 -6.94 6.35 -2.05
N THR A 372 -8.14 5.89 -2.40
CA THR A 372 -8.49 4.47 -2.47
C THR A 372 -9.25 4.19 -3.74
N GLU A 373 -8.82 3.17 -4.49
CA GLU A 373 -9.54 2.63 -5.64
C GLU A 373 -10.12 1.27 -5.29
N LYS A 374 -11.41 1.08 -5.57
CA LYS A 374 -12.14 -0.16 -5.32
C LYS A 374 -12.58 -0.77 -6.64
N ALA A 375 -12.21 -2.02 -6.87
CA ALA A 375 -12.67 -2.82 -7.99
C ALA A 375 -13.76 -3.77 -7.53
N LEU A 376 -14.99 -3.57 -8.00
CA LEU A 376 -16.20 -4.29 -7.59
C LEU A 376 -16.79 -5.11 -8.77
N PRO A 377 -16.30 -6.33 -9.03
CA PRO A 377 -16.83 -7.18 -10.10
C PRO A 377 -18.33 -7.48 -10.00
N LEU A 378 -18.83 -7.65 -8.76
CA LEU A 378 -20.25 -7.94 -8.49
C LEU A 378 -21.04 -6.71 -8.03
N GLY A 379 -20.44 -5.52 -8.08
CA GLY A 379 -21.05 -4.29 -7.57
C GLY A 379 -21.23 -4.22 -6.05
N THR A 380 -20.77 -5.22 -5.28
CA THR A 380 -20.82 -5.21 -3.82
C THR A 380 -19.43 -5.20 -3.22
N GLU A 381 -19.32 -4.60 -2.03
CA GLU A 381 -18.12 -4.61 -1.17
C GLU A 381 -18.47 -5.32 0.14
N LYS A 382 -18.48 -6.65 0.15
CA LYS A 382 -18.74 -7.43 1.38
C LYS A 382 -17.45 -7.84 2.06
N ASN A 383 -16.44 -8.25 1.30
CA ASN A 383 -15.17 -8.74 1.80
C ASN A 383 -14.06 -8.39 0.81
N ALA A 384 -13.39 -7.26 1.04
CA ALA A 384 -12.38 -6.75 0.13
C ALA A 384 -10.99 -7.35 0.39
N ARG A 385 -10.26 -7.66 -0.68
CA ARG A 385 -8.80 -7.76 -0.63
C ARG A 385 -8.22 -6.36 -0.53
N GLU A 386 -7.76 -5.98 0.66
CA GLU A 386 -7.12 -4.69 0.89
C GLU A 386 -5.63 -4.75 0.59
N TYR A 387 -5.11 -3.70 -0.06
CA TYR A 387 -3.69 -3.53 -0.34
C TYR A 387 -3.30 -2.06 -0.23
N ALA A 388 -2.25 -1.75 0.53
CA ALA A 388 -1.68 -0.42 0.65
C ALA A 388 -0.41 -0.33 -0.19
N SER A 389 -0.45 0.49 -1.24
CA SER A 389 0.65 0.59 -2.20
C SER A 389 1.82 1.42 -1.69
N GLN A 390 3.02 0.97 -2.00
CA GLN A 390 4.26 1.68 -1.69
C GLN A 390 4.70 2.60 -2.83
N TYR A 391 4.56 2.15 -4.08
CA TYR A 391 5.14 2.79 -5.27
C TYR A 391 4.10 3.28 -6.28
N ILE A 392 2.80 3.04 -6.06
CA ILE A 392 1.73 3.62 -6.89
C ILE A 392 1.41 5.04 -6.44
N PHE A 393 1.64 5.98 -7.37
CA PHE A 393 1.39 7.41 -7.18
C PHE A 393 0.41 8.03 -8.17
N THR A 394 -0.26 7.20 -8.97
CA THR A 394 -1.23 7.66 -9.97
C THR A 394 -2.51 6.85 -9.89
N LYS A 395 -3.62 7.54 -10.13
CA LYS A 395 -4.95 6.93 -10.18
C LYS A 395 -5.02 5.77 -11.19
N VAL A 396 -4.47 5.97 -12.39
CA VAL A 396 -4.51 4.95 -13.46
C VAL A 396 -3.80 3.66 -13.03
N SER A 397 -2.64 3.77 -12.38
CA SER A 397 -1.90 2.59 -11.90
C SER A 397 -2.62 1.91 -10.72
N ALA A 398 -3.21 2.69 -9.81
CA ALA A 398 -4.00 2.17 -8.70
C ALA A 398 -5.23 1.39 -9.18
N GLN A 399 -5.95 1.93 -10.18
CA GLN A 399 -7.09 1.25 -10.79
C GLN A 399 -6.66 -0.03 -11.51
N ALA A 400 -5.53 -0.01 -12.22
CA ALA A 400 -5.01 -1.20 -12.88
C ALA A 400 -4.66 -2.32 -11.87
N LEU A 401 -4.04 -1.98 -10.72
CA LEU A 401 -3.75 -2.95 -9.67
C LEU A 401 -5.04 -3.45 -9.00
N ALA A 402 -5.98 -2.56 -8.66
CA ALA A 402 -7.24 -2.94 -8.05
C ALA A 402 -8.02 -3.94 -8.94
N THR A 403 -8.08 -3.68 -10.24
CA THR A 403 -8.67 -4.59 -11.23
C THR A 403 -7.97 -5.94 -11.23
N ALA A 404 -6.64 -5.97 -11.33
CA ALA A 404 -5.88 -7.22 -11.36
C ALA A 404 -6.04 -8.05 -10.08
N LEU A 405 -6.07 -7.40 -8.91
CA LEU A 405 -6.30 -8.07 -7.63
C LEU A 405 -7.73 -8.60 -7.51
N ALA A 406 -8.73 -7.87 -8.04
CA ALA A 406 -10.11 -8.34 -8.08
C ALA A 406 -10.25 -9.56 -9.00
N GLU A 407 -9.63 -9.55 -10.18
CA GLU A 407 -9.61 -10.71 -11.08
C GLU A 407 -9.00 -11.95 -10.43
N ASP A 408 -7.89 -11.80 -9.67
CA ASP A 408 -7.22 -12.92 -8.98
C ASP A 408 -8.06 -13.49 -7.82
N VAL A 409 -8.77 -12.64 -7.10
CA VAL A 409 -9.70 -13.03 -6.02
C VAL A 409 -10.88 -13.81 -6.58
N HIS A 410 -11.39 -13.41 -7.74
CA HIS A 410 -12.53 -14.05 -8.41
C HIS A 410 -12.16 -15.33 -9.18
N ALA A 411 -10.88 -15.69 -9.27
CA ALA A 411 -10.49 -16.93 -9.92
C ALA A 411 -10.90 -18.15 -9.06
N GLU A 412 -11.93 -18.86 -9.51
CA GLU A 412 -12.64 -19.89 -8.75
C GLU A 412 -11.92 -21.25 -8.76
N GLU A 413 -11.16 -21.54 -9.81
CA GLU A 413 -10.58 -22.86 -10.03
C GLU A 413 -9.06 -22.80 -10.33
N GLN A 414 -8.36 -23.86 -9.91
CA GLN A 414 -7.00 -24.18 -10.29
C GLN A 414 -7.00 -25.48 -11.10
N TYR A 415 -6.21 -25.52 -12.17
CA TYR A 415 -6.13 -26.63 -13.11
C TYR A 415 -4.73 -27.26 -13.11
N TYR A 416 -4.70 -28.58 -13.25
CA TYR A 416 -3.50 -29.39 -13.37
C TYR A 416 -3.63 -30.28 -14.59
N PHE A 417 -2.63 -30.30 -15.46
CA PHE A 417 -2.67 -31.07 -16.69
C PHE A 417 -1.27 -31.41 -17.21
N GLY A 418 -1.18 -32.43 -18.08
CA GLY A 418 0.02 -32.71 -18.85
C GLY A 418 -0.06 -32.17 -20.26
N SER A 419 1.05 -31.70 -20.83
CA SER A 419 1.16 -31.42 -22.27
C SER A 419 2.55 -31.78 -22.81
N ASN A 420 2.62 -32.06 -24.11
CA ASN A 420 3.89 -32.19 -24.84
C ASN A 420 4.39 -30.85 -25.39
N GLN A 421 3.54 -29.82 -25.39
CA GLN A 421 3.92 -28.48 -25.81
C GLN A 421 4.75 -27.81 -24.70
N LEU A 422 5.78 -27.08 -25.09
CA LEU A 422 6.53 -26.22 -24.17
C LEU A 422 5.84 -24.87 -24.10
N LEU A 423 5.14 -24.63 -23.00
CA LEU A 423 4.39 -23.40 -22.75
C LEU A 423 5.19 -22.49 -21.83
N ALA A 424 5.13 -21.18 -22.09
CA ALA A 424 5.78 -20.17 -21.27
C ALA A 424 5.01 -19.95 -19.95
N LEU A 425 5.75 -19.76 -18.86
CA LEU A 425 5.17 -19.37 -17.57
C LEU A 425 4.60 -17.96 -17.65
N GLY A 426 3.48 -17.72 -16.96
CA GLY A 426 2.67 -16.51 -17.07
C GLY A 426 1.88 -16.37 -18.37
N ALA A 427 1.99 -17.32 -19.31
CA ALA A 427 1.20 -17.27 -20.54
C ALA A 427 -0.28 -17.51 -20.23
N ARG A 428 -1.13 -16.73 -20.91
CA ARG A 428 -2.57 -16.97 -20.94
C ARG A 428 -2.88 -18.14 -21.88
N ILE A 429 -3.66 -19.07 -21.40
CA ILE A 429 -4.13 -20.24 -22.14
C ILE A 429 -5.65 -20.31 -22.13
N LYS A 430 -6.21 -20.95 -23.14
CA LYS A 430 -7.60 -21.42 -23.17
C LYS A 430 -7.59 -22.93 -23.10
N LEU A 431 -8.03 -23.49 -21.99
CA LEU A 431 -8.08 -24.92 -21.73
C LEU A 431 -9.42 -25.49 -22.16
N ILE A 432 -9.41 -26.50 -23.03
CA ILE A 432 -10.61 -27.20 -23.51
C ILE A 432 -10.48 -28.70 -23.20
N GLU A 433 -11.21 -29.18 -22.20
CA GLU A 433 -11.33 -30.61 -21.87
C GLU A 433 -12.76 -31.10 -22.20
N ALA A 434 -12.88 -31.77 -23.35
CA ALA A 434 -14.18 -32.19 -23.87
C ALA A 434 -14.89 -33.24 -23.00
N ARG A 435 -14.15 -34.05 -22.22
CA ARG A 435 -14.72 -35.17 -21.45
C ARG A 435 -15.51 -34.73 -20.22
N ASN A 436 -15.12 -33.61 -19.61
CA ASN A 436 -15.81 -33.02 -18.46
C ASN A 436 -16.51 -31.69 -18.80
N GLY A 437 -16.35 -31.19 -20.03
CA GLY A 437 -16.98 -29.96 -20.51
C GLY A 437 -16.26 -28.66 -20.13
N THR A 438 -15.04 -28.73 -19.58
CA THR A 438 -14.28 -27.53 -19.22
C THR A 438 -13.85 -26.75 -20.46
N SER A 439 -14.16 -25.45 -20.49
CA SER A 439 -13.69 -24.48 -21.50
C SER A 439 -13.44 -23.13 -20.83
N VAL A 440 -12.19 -22.86 -20.46
CA VAL A 440 -11.83 -21.76 -19.55
C VAL A 440 -10.56 -21.05 -19.98
N TYR A 441 -10.46 -19.76 -19.65
CA TYR A 441 -9.19 -19.05 -19.72
C TYR A 441 -8.45 -19.23 -18.40
N ALA A 442 -7.13 -19.40 -18.47
CA ALA A 442 -6.28 -19.55 -17.30
C ALA A 442 -4.89 -18.94 -17.56
N VAL A 443 -4.15 -18.67 -16.49
CA VAL A 443 -2.73 -18.26 -16.53
C VAL A 443 -1.87 -19.40 -16.04
N LEU A 444 -0.83 -19.76 -16.79
CA LEU A 444 0.15 -20.77 -16.39
C LEU A 444 1.01 -20.25 -15.23
N THR A 445 0.97 -20.95 -14.10
CA THR A 445 1.64 -20.54 -12.87
C THR A 445 2.81 -21.43 -12.49
N ARG A 446 2.80 -22.69 -12.91
CA ARG A 446 3.88 -23.64 -12.62
C ARG A 446 4.07 -24.62 -13.77
N ARG A 447 5.30 -25.09 -13.91
CA ARG A 447 5.70 -26.12 -14.87
C ARG A 447 6.68 -27.08 -14.19
N LYS A 448 6.44 -28.39 -14.33
CA LYS A 448 7.38 -29.41 -13.87
C LYS A 448 7.79 -30.35 -15.01
N ARG A 449 9.09 -30.58 -15.11
CA ARG A 449 9.73 -31.49 -16.08
C ARG A 449 10.54 -32.52 -15.29
N SER A 450 10.45 -33.80 -15.67
CA SER A 450 11.18 -34.85 -14.96
C SER A 450 11.64 -35.96 -15.89
N SER A 451 12.66 -36.71 -15.48
CA SER A 451 13.10 -37.92 -16.18
C SER A 451 12.10 -39.08 -16.08
N SER A 452 11.24 -39.07 -15.06
CA SER A 452 10.30 -40.15 -14.76
C SER A 452 9.02 -40.06 -15.59
N LYS A 453 8.67 -38.87 -16.09
CA LYS A 453 7.45 -38.61 -16.85
C LYS A 453 7.77 -38.25 -18.30
N ALA A 454 6.92 -38.74 -19.20
CA ALA A 454 7.05 -38.53 -20.64
C ALA A 454 6.55 -37.15 -21.11
N VAL A 455 5.78 -36.45 -20.29
CA VAL A 455 5.11 -35.18 -20.59
C VAL A 455 5.42 -34.14 -19.54
N ILE A 456 5.22 -32.86 -19.89
CA ILE A 456 5.41 -31.73 -18.98
C ILE A 456 4.14 -31.55 -18.15
N GLU A 457 4.29 -31.36 -16.85
CA GLU A 457 3.19 -31.06 -15.94
C GLU A 457 3.02 -29.55 -15.81
N TYR A 458 1.78 -29.08 -15.79
CA TYR A 458 1.44 -27.67 -15.67
C TYR A 458 0.41 -27.44 -14.58
N GLU A 459 0.52 -26.29 -13.92
CA GLU A 459 -0.51 -25.73 -13.04
C GLU A 459 -0.96 -24.38 -13.58
N ALA A 460 -2.27 -24.14 -13.61
CA ALA A 460 -2.84 -22.89 -14.09
C ALA A 460 -3.97 -22.41 -13.18
N ILE A 461 -4.10 -21.10 -13.03
CA ILE A 461 -5.20 -20.47 -12.27
C ILE A 461 -6.19 -19.87 -13.27
N GLN A 462 -7.49 -20.10 -13.06
CA GLN A 462 -8.54 -19.54 -13.89
C GLN A 462 -8.43 -18.02 -14.01
N LEU A 463 -8.79 -17.48 -15.18
CA LEU A 463 -8.98 -16.05 -15.39
C LEU A 463 -10.45 -15.82 -15.70
N LEU A 464 -11.12 -15.06 -14.85
CA LEU A 464 -12.50 -14.70 -15.09
C LEU A 464 -12.54 -13.58 -16.14
N THR A 465 -13.29 -13.80 -17.22
CA THR A 465 -13.50 -12.76 -18.24
C THR A 465 -14.67 -11.91 -17.79
N ILE A 466 -14.40 -10.92 -16.93
CA ILE A 466 -15.44 -9.98 -16.49
C ILE A 466 -15.55 -8.91 -17.57
N GLU A 467 -16.70 -8.86 -18.27
CA GLU A 467 -16.90 -7.93 -19.40
C GLU A 467 -16.79 -6.45 -18.98
N SER A 468 -17.11 -6.13 -17.73
CA SER A 468 -16.83 -4.82 -17.13
C SER A 468 -16.75 -4.91 -15.60
N ILE A 469 -15.65 -4.43 -15.01
CA ILE A 469 -15.49 -4.30 -13.56
C ILE A 469 -15.84 -2.86 -13.18
N SER A 470 -16.75 -2.69 -12.22
CA SER A 470 -17.09 -1.35 -11.72
C SER A 470 -15.97 -0.83 -10.84
N ILE A 471 -15.41 0.33 -11.19
CA ILE A 471 -14.35 0.99 -10.41
C ILE A 471 -14.92 2.17 -9.65
N HIS A 472 -14.73 2.19 -8.33
CA HIS A 472 -15.13 3.29 -7.46
C HIS A 472 -13.89 3.94 -6.87
N SER A 473 -13.76 5.25 -7.06
CA SER A 473 -12.67 6.04 -6.50
C SER A 473 -13.16 6.76 -5.25
N GLU A 474 -12.56 6.46 -4.11
CA GLU A 474 -12.75 7.20 -2.88
C GLU A 474 -11.52 8.06 -2.62
N MET A 475 -11.73 9.36 -2.56
CA MET A 475 -10.71 10.28 -2.10
C MET A 475 -11.10 10.73 -0.69
N GLN A 476 -10.23 10.51 0.29
CA GLN A 476 -10.30 11.30 1.51
C GLN A 476 -9.95 12.73 1.11
N THR A 477 -10.96 13.51 0.76
CA THR A 477 -10.80 14.95 0.84
C THR A 477 -10.67 15.24 2.33
N LEU A 478 -9.57 15.88 2.75
CA LEU A 478 -9.75 16.94 3.74
C LEU A 478 -10.96 17.69 3.23
N SER A 479 -12.03 17.75 4.02
CA SER A 479 -13.17 18.60 3.71
C SER A 479 -12.63 20.02 3.58
N SER A 480 -12.15 20.38 2.39
CA SER A 480 -12.11 21.75 1.96
C SER A 480 -13.59 22.07 1.84
N ILE A 481 -14.09 22.69 2.89
CA ILE A 481 -15.13 23.66 2.68
C ILE A 481 -14.51 24.56 1.60
N TRP A 482 -15.08 24.52 0.40
CA TRP A 482 -14.72 25.22 -0.83
C TRP A 482 -13.73 24.51 -1.79
N PRO A 483 -14.13 24.21 -3.04
CA PRO A 483 -13.18 23.91 -4.12
C PRO A 483 -12.38 25.18 -4.48
N VAL A 484 -11.11 25.02 -4.85
CA VAL A 484 -10.32 26.10 -5.46
C VAL A 484 -10.85 26.30 -6.87
N ALA A 485 -11.87 27.16 -7.00
CA ALA A 485 -12.37 27.66 -8.28
C ALA A 485 -11.49 28.85 -8.71
N THR A 486 -11.05 28.87 -9.98
CA THR A 486 -10.37 30.06 -10.52
C THR A 486 -11.36 31.23 -10.60
N PRO A 487 -10.93 32.50 -10.66
CA PRO A 487 -11.85 33.63 -10.85
C PRO A 487 -12.76 33.47 -12.08
N GLN A 488 -12.31 32.74 -13.10
CA GLN A 488 -13.11 32.38 -14.28
C GLN A 488 -14.16 31.31 -13.97
N ASP A 489 -13.80 30.26 -13.21
CA ASP A 489 -14.74 29.23 -12.76
C ASP A 489 -15.80 29.81 -11.81
N ILE A 490 -15.38 30.77 -10.96
CA ILE A 490 -16.28 31.56 -10.12
C ILE A 490 -17.21 32.42 -10.99
N ALA A 491 -16.72 33.06 -12.05
CA ALA A 491 -17.55 33.88 -12.93
C ALA A 491 -18.56 33.05 -13.76
N VAL A 492 -18.20 31.82 -14.15
CA VAL A 492 -19.12 30.90 -14.84
C VAL A 492 -20.13 30.30 -13.86
N ALA A 493 -19.72 29.88 -12.67
CA ALA A 493 -20.63 29.37 -11.63
C ALA A 493 -21.55 30.47 -11.08
N LEU A 494 -21.09 31.73 -11.00
CA LEU A 494 -21.91 32.89 -10.64
C LEU A 494 -22.78 33.39 -11.79
N SER A 495 -22.67 32.85 -13.00
CA SER A 495 -23.56 33.23 -14.11
C SER A 495 -24.94 32.58 -14.01
N ASP A 496 -25.05 31.46 -13.29
CA ASP A 496 -26.33 30.91 -12.80
C ASP A 496 -26.53 31.34 -11.34
N THR A 497 -26.89 32.62 -11.15
CA THR A 497 -27.27 33.11 -9.82
C THR A 497 -28.62 32.52 -9.41
N SER A 498 -28.61 31.36 -8.77
CA SER A 498 -29.73 30.92 -7.95
C SER A 498 -30.01 31.99 -6.88
N LYS A 499 -31.21 32.55 -6.88
CA LYS A 499 -31.62 33.55 -5.88
C LYS A 499 -31.87 32.85 -4.55
N VAL A 500 -31.59 33.56 -3.46
CA VAL A 500 -31.94 33.11 -2.11
C VAL A 500 -33.05 33.97 -1.55
N PHE A 501 -34.17 33.34 -1.23
CA PHE A 501 -35.32 33.94 -0.57
C PHE A 501 -35.23 33.70 0.94
N TYR A 502 -35.40 34.77 1.72
CA TYR A 502 -35.47 34.72 3.20
C TYR A 502 -36.89 35.01 3.73
N THR A 503 -37.81 35.28 2.82
CA THR A 503 -39.25 35.43 3.04
C THR A 503 -39.96 34.54 2.03
N GLU A 504 -41.27 34.33 2.19
CA GLU A 504 -42.06 33.52 1.26
C GLU A 504 -41.81 33.96 -0.22
N PRO A 505 -41.36 33.05 -1.11
CA PRO A 505 -40.94 33.41 -2.46
C PRO A 505 -42.11 33.84 -3.35
N ILE A 506 -42.09 35.10 -3.77
CA ILE A 506 -42.96 35.63 -4.83
C ILE A 506 -42.13 35.72 -6.10
N GLY A 507 -42.68 35.25 -7.24
CA GLY A 507 -41.95 35.22 -8.50
C GLY A 507 -41.40 36.61 -8.90
N PRO A 508 -40.24 36.69 -9.58
CA PRO A 508 -39.59 35.59 -10.29
C PRO A 508 -38.58 34.75 -9.50
N TYR A 509 -38.73 33.42 -9.58
CA TYR A 509 -37.74 32.43 -9.14
C TYR A 509 -37.54 31.34 -10.19
N SER A 510 -36.34 30.76 -10.24
CA SER A 510 -35.92 29.73 -11.21
C SER A 510 -35.66 28.39 -10.53
N ILE A 511 -35.61 27.31 -11.32
CA ILE A 511 -35.13 26.01 -10.87
C ILE A 511 -33.74 26.20 -10.28
N GLY A 512 -33.53 25.71 -9.07
CA GLY A 512 -32.27 25.86 -8.35
C GLY A 512 -32.24 27.00 -7.34
N ASP A 513 -33.17 27.96 -7.41
CA ASP A 513 -33.32 29.02 -6.40
C ASP A 513 -33.57 28.43 -5.02
N LEU A 514 -33.08 29.09 -3.98
CA LEU A 514 -33.12 28.61 -2.61
C LEU A 514 -34.10 29.44 -1.78
N TRP A 515 -34.82 28.79 -0.87
CA TRP A 515 -35.67 29.45 0.10
C TRP A 515 -35.37 28.94 1.51
N VAL A 516 -35.09 29.87 2.41
CA VAL A 516 -34.82 29.59 3.82
C VAL A 516 -36.08 29.89 4.61
N SER A 517 -36.64 28.86 5.27
CA SER A 517 -37.80 29.02 6.15
C SER A 517 -37.77 27.99 7.28
N ASP A 518 -38.12 28.41 8.50
CA ASP A 518 -38.25 27.55 9.70
C ASP A 518 -37.06 26.64 10.02
N GLY A 519 -35.85 27.09 9.65
CA GLY A 519 -34.61 26.33 9.84
C GLY A 519 -34.42 25.19 8.82
N ALA A 520 -35.22 25.14 7.77
CA ALA A 520 -35.02 24.26 6.62
C ALA A 520 -34.56 25.08 5.41
N LEU A 521 -33.84 24.40 4.52
CA LEU A 521 -33.48 24.93 3.22
C LEU A 521 -34.28 24.19 2.15
N TYR A 522 -34.99 24.95 1.33
CA TYR A 522 -35.73 24.46 0.19
C TYR A 522 -35.05 24.89 -1.10
N GLN A 523 -35.16 24.07 -2.14
CA GLN A 523 -34.73 24.40 -3.49
C GLN A 523 -35.93 24.35 -4.42
N SER A 524 -36.07 25.38 -5.26
CA SER A 524 -37.10 25.45 -6.27
C SER A 524 -36.87 24.39 -7.35
N THR A 525 -37.89 23.61 -7.65
CA THR A 525 -37.91 22.63 -8.75
C THR A 525 -38.62 23.16 -10.00
N SER A 526 -39.08 24.42 -9.98
CA SER A 526 -39.85 25.03 -11.07
C SER A 526 -39.35 26.45 -11.41
N ASN A 527 -39.57 26.89 -12.64
CA ASN A 527 -39.36 28.28 -13.05
C ASN A 527 -40.69 29.06 -12.98
N ARG A 528 -40.68 30.23 -12.35
CA ARG A 528 -41.79 31.19 -12.35
C ARG A 528 -41.31 32.60 -12.67
N ASN A 529 -41.95 33.23 -13.64
CA ASN A 529 -41.62 34.60 -14.05
C ASN A 529 -42.30 35.68 -13.18
N ALA A 530 -43.45 35.37 -12.57
CA ALA A 530 -44.20 36.23 -11.64
C ALA A 530 -45.32 35.40 -10.96
N GLY A 531 -45.82 35.84 -9.79
CA GLY A 531 -46.98 35.26 -9.11
C GLY A 531 -46.73 34.87 -7.65
N GLU A 532 -47.81 34.55 -6.92
CA GLU A 532 -47.76 34.13 -5.51
C GLU A 532 -47.01 32.80 -5.32
N TYR A 533 -46.59 32.57 -4.07
CA TYR A 533 -45.92 31.35 -3.64
C TYR A 533 -46.76 30.10 -3.91
N VAL A 534 -46.08 29.02 -4.32
CA VAL A 534 -46.68 27.71 -4.48
C VAL A 534 -45.78 26.67 -3.83
N SER A 535 -46.26 26.07 -2.74
CA SER A 535 -45.50 25.14 -1.91
C SER A 535 -44.97 23.92 -2.66
N GLY A 536 -45.70 23.44 -3.67
CA GLY A 536 -45.29 22.29 -4.49
C GLY A 536 -44.06 22.54 -5.36
N ASP A 537 -43.65 23.79 -5.55
CA ASP A 537 -42.44 24.13 -6.33
C ASP A 537 -41.16 24.04 -5.49
N TRP A 538 -41.24 23.78 -4.19
CA TRP A 538 -40.11 23.85 -3.26
C TRP A 538 -39.88 22.50 -2.59
N LEU A 539 -38.73 21.88 -2.88
CA LEU A 539 -38.32 20.61 -2.28
C LEU A 539 -37.30 20.87 -1.17
N TRP A 540 -37.43 20.21 -0.02
CA TRP A 540 -36.43 20.28 1.04
C TRP A 540 -35.11 19.64 0.57
N CYS A 541 -34.01 20.35 0.74
CA CYS A 541 -32.66 19.81 0.53
C CYS A 541 -31.90 19.64 1.86
N ILE A 542 -32.21 20.46 2.86
CA ILE A 542 -31.77 20.28 4.24
C ILE A 542 -32.99 20.35 5.16
N ARG A 543 -33.26 19.26 5.88
CA ARG A 543 -34.30 19.24 6.90
C ARG A 543 -33.81 19.93 8.16
N SER A 544 -34.74 20.51 8.91
CA SER A 544 -34.42 20.88 10.28
C SER A 544 -34.17 19.63 11.12
N ASN A 545 -33.08 19.62 11.87
CA ASN A 545 -32.71 18.57 12.81
C ASN A 545 -32.94 19.07 14.24
N MET A 546 -33.78 18.37 15.01
CA MET A 546 -33.97 18.61 16.43
C MET A 546 -33.15 17.59 17.23
N THR A 547 -32.30 18.09 18.11
CA THR A 547 -31.48 17.27 19.01
C THR A 547 -31.68 17.73 20.45
N VAL A 548 -31.46 16.83 21.40
CA VAL A 548 -31.64 17.11 22.83
C VAL A 548 -30.41 16.67 23.59
N VAL A 549 -29.95 17.51 24.50
CA VAL A 549 -28.90 17.20 25.47
C VAL A 549 -29.50 17.21 26.86
N ILE A 550 -29.16 16.22 27.68
CA ILE A 550 -29.54 16.17 29.09
C ILE A 550 -28.31 16.49 29.92
N GLU A 551 -28.35 17.63 30.62
CA GLU A 551 -27.38 17.98 31.64
C GLU A 551 -27.82 17.46 33.00
N SER A 552 -26.89 17.24 33.92
CA SER A 552 -27.17 16.74 35.26
C SER A 552 -26.34 17.50 36.28
N THR A 553 -26.96 17.94 37.38
CA THR A 553 -26.28 18.70 38.44
C THR A 553 -25.29 17.87 39.24
N ASN A 554 -25.35 16.54 39.16
CA ASN A 554 -24.49 15.61 39.92
C ASN A 554 -23.88 14.50 39.04
N GLY A 555 -23.64 14.76 37.75
CA GLY A 555 -23.02 13.81 36.81
C GLY A 555 -24.01 12.85 36.13
N ASP A 556 -23.52 11.99 35.23
CA ASP A 556 -24.34 11.15 34.33
C ASP A 556 -24.47 9.67 34.75
N LYS A 557 -23.76 9.26 35.82
CA LYS A 557 -23.75 7.87 36.32
C LYS A 557 -23.83 7.82 37.84
N PHE A 558 -24.89 7.19 38.35
CA PHE A 558 -25.14 7.01 39.78
C PHE A 558 -25.18 5.52 40.14
N LYS A 559 -24.66 5.17 41.32
CA LYS A 559 -24.70 3.79 41.83
C LYS A 559 -25.90 3.61 42.77
N PRO A 560 -26.72 2.55 42.59
CA PRO A 560 -27.76 2.20 43.55
C PRO A 560 -27.19 2.02 44.96
N GLY A 561 -27.86 2.54 45.98
CA GLY A 561 -27.46 2.45 47.39
C GLY A 561 -26.62 3.62 47.93
N GLN A 562 -26.28 4.62 47.10
CA GLN A 562 -25.83 5.93 47.57
C GLN A 562 -27.03 6.87 47.56
N SER A 563 -27.42 7.46 48.69
CA SER A 563 -28.49 8.48 48.71
C SER A 563 -28.00 9.75 47.99
N ALA A 564 -28.41 9.91 46.74
CA ALA A 564 -28.02 11.00 45.88
C ALA A 564 -29.22 11.44 45.05
N THR A 565 -29.47 12.74 45.06
CA THR A 565 -30.46 13.39 44.20
C THR A 565 -29.72 14.16 43.12
N THR A 566 -30.21 14.12 41.89
CA THR A 566 -29.74 14.98 40.80
C THR A 566 -30.91 15.60 40.06
N THR A 567 -30.69 16.78 39.50
CA THR A 567 -31.63 17.44 38.60
C THR A 567 -31.15 17.23 37.18
N LEU A 568 -31.97 16.58 36.37
CA LEU A 568 -31.77 16.49 34.92
C LEU A 568 -32.36 17.73 34.25
N ILE A 569 -31.59 18.36 33.37
CA ILE A 569 -31.94 19.60 32.67
C ILE A 569 -31.92 19.31 31.18
N GLY A 570 -33.08 19.43 30.53
CA GLY A 570 -33.22 19.24 29.10
C GLY A 570 -32.86 20.49 28.32
N ARG A 571 -31.94 20.36 27.36
CA ARG A 571 -31.62 21.42 26.39
C ARG A 571 -31.96 20.97 24.98
N ALA A 572 -32.76 21.75 24.28
CA ALA A 572 -33.19 21.46 22.92
C ALA A 572 -32.39 22.31 21.94
N PHE A 573 -31.89 21.67 20.88
CA PHE A 573 -31.12 22.30 19.84
C PHE A 573 -31.78 22.03 18.49
N LYS A 574 -32.10 23.10 17.76
CA LYS A 574 -32.59 23.03 16.38
C LYS A 574 -31.47 23.47 15.46
N ASN A 575 -30.99 22.53 14.64
CA ASN A 575 -29.82 22.71 13.76
C ASN A 575 -28.55 23.23 14.50
N GLY A 576 -28.34 22.77 15.74
CA GLY A 576 -27.19 23.14 16.55
C GLY A 576 -27.33 24.47 17.31
N LEU A 577 -28.40 25.25 17.09
CA LEU A 577 -28.73 26.41 17.92
C LEU A 577 -29.60 25.98 19.10
N GLU A 578 -29.23 26.38 20.32
CA GLU A 578 -30.04 26.12 21.50
C GLU A 578 -31.34 26.94 21.43
N ILE A 579 -32.49 26.25 21.38
CA ILE A 579 -33.84 26.84 21.36
C ILE A 579 -34.65 26.48 22.61
N THR A 580 -33.98 25.96 23.65
CA THR A 580 -34.62 25.50 24.90
C THR A 580 -35.60 26.51 25.48
N ASN A 581 -35.27 27.81 25.42
CA ASN A 581 -36.10 28.87 25.97
C ASN A 581 -37.27 29.28 25.08
N ASP A 582 -37.18 28.99 23.78
CA ASP A 582 -38.18 29.36 22.79
C ASP A 582 -39.31 28.31 22.69
N LEU A 583 -39.09 27.11 23.23
CA LEU A 583 -40.08 26.04 23.28
C LEU A 583 -41.01 26.19 24.50
N PRO A 584 -42.33 25.98 24.37
CA PRO A 584 -43.22 25.94 25.52
C PRO A 584 -42.88 24.73 26.41
N ASP A 585 -43.10 24.84 27.73
CA ASP A 585 -42.83 23.74 28.67
C ASP A 585 -43.57 22.44 28.30
N SER A 586 -44.73 22.57 27.65
CA SER A 586 -45.51 21.45 27.14
C SER A 586 -44.79 20.62 26.08
N ALA A 587 -43.75 21.14 25.43
CA ALA A 587 -42.97 20.43 24.41
C ALA A 587 -42.02 19.37 25.00
N PHE A 588 -41.71 19.45 26.30
CA PHE A 588 -40.72 18.59 26.97
C PHE A 588 -41.39 17.37 27.58
N LYS A 589 -41.04 16.19 27.05
CA LYS A 589 -41.56 14.89 27.48
C LYS A 589 -40.45 13.99 27.99
N TRP A 590 -40.48 13.64 29.27
CA TRP A 590 -39.49 12.73 29.84
C TRP A 590 -40.00 11.30 29.89
N ILE A 591 -39.09 10.37 29.63
CA ILE A 591 -39.35 8.94 29.64
C ILE A 591 -38.31 8.26 30.52
N LYS A 592 -38.78 7.59 31.58
CA LYS A 592 -38.03 6.65 32.41
C LYS A 592 -38.23 5.23 31.88
N LYS A 593 -37.12 4.49 31.79
CA LYS A 593 -37.10 3.06 31.48
C LYS A 593 -36.15 2.33 32.43
N SER A 594 -36.72 1.58 33.36
CA SER A 594 -35.99 0.74 34.31
C SER A 594 -35.56 -0.59 33.67
N PHE A 595 -34.42 -1.13 34.11
CA PHE A 595 -33.86 -2.39 33.62
C PHE A 595 -34.75 -3.59 33.94
N PHE A 596 -35.36 -3.57 35.12
CA PHE A 596 -36.48 -4.45 35.48
C PHE A 596 -37.75 -3.58 35.42
N PRO A 597 -38.58 -3.70 34.38
CA PRO A 597 -39.78 -2.88 34.24
C PRO A 597 -40.73 -3.13 35.41
N THR A 598 -41.15 -2.06 36.07
CA THR A 598 -42.17 -2.10 37.13
C THR A 598 -43.38 -1.26 36.71
N SER A 599 -44.49 -1.38 37.44
CA SER A 599 -45.64 -0.48 37.26
C SER A 599 -45.30 0.99 37.55
N GLU A 600 -44.17 1.27 38.19
CA GLU A 600 -43.74 2.63 38.55
C GLU A 600 -43.24 3.44 37.34
N ASP A 601 -42.63 2.79 36.34
CA ASP A 601 -42.21 3.48 35.10
C ASP A 601 -43.43 4.05 34.36
N ALA A 602 -44.53 3.30 34.29
CA ALA A 602 -45.76 3.74 33.64
C ALA A 602 -46.39 4.95 34.35
N VAL A 603 -46.41 4.92 35.69
CA VAL A 603 -46.91 6.04 36.51
C VAL A 603 -46.01 7.27 36.35
N TRP A 604 -44.70 7.08 36.39
CA TRP A 604 -43.73 8.17 36.21
C TRP A 604 -43.82 8.78 34.81
N ASN A 605 -43.87 7.95 33.77
CA ASN A 605 -43.99 8.41 32.38
C ASN A 605 -45.32 9.14 32.13
N ALA A 606 -46.43 8.69 32.74
CA ALA A 606 -47.71 9.38 32.65
C ALA A 606 -47.68 10.77 33.34
N ALA A 607 -46.94 10.90 34.44
CA ALA A 607 -46.81 12.17 35.15
C ALA A 607 -45.89 13.18 34.44
N HIS A 608 -44.93 12.72 33.62
CA HIS A 608 -43.93 13.58 32.96
C HIS A 608 -44.10 13.66 31.43
N GLN A 609 -45.34 13.50 30.95
CA GLN A 609 -45.64 13.57 29.51
C GLN A 609 -45.48 14.96 28.92
N THR A 610 -45.70 16.01 29.71
CA THR A 610 -45.59 17.42 29.28
C THR A 610 -45.25 18.31 30.48
N GLY A 611 -44.62 19.46 30.25
CA GLY A 611 -44.54 20.54 31.24
C GLY A 611 -43.25 20.60 32.08
N TYR A 612 -42.24 19.77 31.80
CA TYR A 612 -41.04 19.67 32.63
C TYR A 612 -39.75 19.86 31.80
N ARG A 613 -39.17 21.06 31.82
CA ARG A 613 -37.81 21.29 31.26
C ARG A 613 -36.72 20.61 32.10
N THR A 614 -37.01 20.40 33.37
CA THR A 614 -36.10 19.78 34.33
C THR A 614 -36.86 18.76 35.17
N VAL A 615 -36.21 17.65 35.54
CA VAL A 615 -36.78 16.65 36.45
C VAL A 615 -35.77 16.29 37.52
N GLU A 616 -36.24 16.17 38.77
CA GLU A 616 -35.43 15.68 39.87
C GLU A 616 -35.54 14.17 39.96
N VAL A 617 -34.40 13.49 40.03
CA VAL A 617 -34.34 12.03 40.15
C VAL A 617 -33.48 11.65 41.37
N THR A 618 -33.99 10.71 42.16
CA THR A 618 -33.29 10.17 43.34
C THR A 618 -32.93 8.72 43.11
N THR A 619 -31.70 8.36 43.48
CA THR A 619 -31.21 6.97 43.46
C THR A 619 -32.00 6.03 44.34
N ASP A 620 -32.64 6.55 45.40
CA ASP A 620 -33.49 5.76 46.31
C ASP A 620 -34.75 5.22 45.60
N SER A 621 -35.13 5.81 44.46
CA SER A 621 -36.25 5.37 43.61
C SER A 621 -35.86 4.37 42.51
N ILE A 622 -34.62 3.87 42.53
CA ILE A 622 -34.05 3.03 41.48
C ILE A 622 -33.52 1.72 42.07
N TYR A 623 -34.20 0.60 41.78
CA TYR A 623 -33.82 -0.72 42.29
C TYR A 623 -32.50 -1.28 41.69
N ALA A 624 -32.25 -1.07 40.39
CA ALA A 624 -31.05 -1.60 39.73
C ALA A 624 -30.43 -0.62 38.72
N ARG A 625 -31.16 -0.29 37.65
CA ARG A 625 -30.76 0.73 36.66
C ARG A 625 -32.01 1.33 36.04
N ALA A 626 -32.02 2.64 35.85
CA ALA A 626 -33.03 3.33 35.06
C ALA A 626 -32.35 4.27 34.08
N THR A 627 -32.90 4.36 32.88
CA THR A 627 -32.48 5.30 31.83
C THR A 627 -33.56 6.34 31.66
N TYR A 628 -33.16 7.62 31.62
CA TYR A 628 -34.04 8.75 31.37
C TYR A 628 -33.75 9.29 29.98
N THR A 629 -34.80 9.54 29.22
CA THR A 629 -34.73 10.12 27.87
C THR A 629 -35.68 11.31 27.81
N LEU A 630 -35.31 12.32 27.03
CA LEU A 630 -36.14 13.49 26.77
C LEU A 630 -36.46 13.53 25.29
N GLU A 631 -37.75 13.60 24.97
CA GLU A 631 -38.26 13.85 23.64
C GLU A 631 -38.84 15.27 23.59
N ILE A 632 -38.60 15.97 22.48
CA ILE A 632 -39.25 17.25 22.19
C ILE A 632 -40.38 16.96 21.20
N SER A 633 -41.61 17.30 21.58
CA SER A 633 -42.76 17.23 20.69
C SER A 633 -42.81 18.51 19.87
N GLU A 634 -42.80 18.38 18.54
CA GLU A 634 -43.01 19.48 17.60
C GLU A 634 -44.44 20.00 17.59
#